data_AF-A0A7L4PKQ9-F1
#
_entry.id   AF-A0A7L4PKQ9-F1
#
_cell.length_a   1.000
_cell.length_b   1.000
_cell.length_c   1.000
_cell.angle_alpha   90.00
_cell.angle_beta   90.00
_cell.angle_gamma   90.00
#
_symmetry.space_group_name_H-M   'P 1'
#
loop_
_entity.id
_entity.type
_entity.pdbx_description
1 polymer ?
#
loop_
_entity_poly.entity_id
_entity_poly.type
_entity_poly.pdbx_seq_one_letter_code
_entity_poly.pdbx_strand_id
1 'polypeptide(L)'
;MDITSLLSQTYFDNTIVSYLIFFLITAGFVIVGKILYYFSKTLLRRFAKKTQTKFDDILVDMVEEPLLIFIVILGLRVGWGFLSFPNYPLIPTYYGHILYMIITLNIAWFISRFLDSLIENYLLPITQKTKTDLDDHLLPIIRKIISVIVFGIAIITILDEFGIEIGPMLAGLGIGGLAFALASKDLISNLFGSTTVL
;
A
#
# COMPACT_ATOMS: atom_id res chain seq x y z
N MET A 1 -16.58 28.13 36.26
CA MET A 1 -15.91 28.11 34.95
C MET A 1 -16.91 27.52 34.00
N ASP A 2 -17.56 28.36 33.19
CA ASP A 2 -18.75 27.95 32.43
C ASP A 2 -18.36 27.08 31.25
N ILE A 3 -19.04 25.95 31.07
CA ILE A 3 -18.78 24.99 29.98
C ILE A 3 -18.78 25.67 28.61
N THR A 4 -19.61 26.71 28.45
CA THR A 4 -19.69 27.55 27.25
C THR A 4 -18.42 28.35 26.97
N SER A 5 -17.74 28.85 28.01
CA SER A 5 -16.47 29.60 27.90
C SER A 5 -15.28 28.72 27.50
N LEU A 6 -15.26 27.45 27.92
CA LEU A 6 -14.26 26.46 27.52
C LEU A 6 -14.45 26.03 26.05
N LEU A 7 -15.69 25.86 25.60
CA LEU A 7 -16.00 25.45 24.22
C LEU A 7 -15.70 26.55 23.18
N SER A 8 -15.77 27.81 23.57
CA SER A 8 -15.41 28.95 22.71
C SER A 8 -13.91 29.25 22.69
N GLN A 9 -13.11 28.62 23.56
CA GLN A 9 -11.68 28.82 23.58
C GLN A 9 -11.05 28.16 22.34
N THR A 10 -10.33 28.96 21.56
CA THR A 10 -9.67 28.51 20.35
C THR A 10 -8.26 28.01 20.67
N TYR A 11 -7.95 26.80 20.23
CA TYR A 11 -6.61 26.20 20.27
C TYR A 11 -6.13 25.97 18.84
N PHE A 12 -5.03 26.62 18.46
CA PHE A 12 -4.52 26.60 17.07
C PHE A 12 -5.62 26.94 16.05
N ASP A 13 -6.30 28.07 16.25
CA ASP A 13 -7.40 28.60 15.43
C ASP A 13 -8.70 27.77 15.39
N ASN A 14 -8.74 26.65 16.09
CA ASN A 14 -9.88 25.74 16.09
C ASN A 14 -10.52 25.66 17.47
N THR A 15 -11.84 25.53 17.49
CA THR A 15 -12.58 25.25 18.74
C THR A 15 -12.40 23.79 19.15
N ILE A 16 -12.63 23.50 20.44
CA ILE A 16 -12.68 22.11 20.93
C ILE A 16 -13.72 21.30 20.13
N VAL A 17 -14.82 21.93 19.72
CA VAL A 17 -15.86 21.31 18.90
C VAL A 17 -15.33 20.86 17.53
N SER A 18 -14.49 21.66 16.86
CA SER A 18 -13.88 21.29 15.58
C SER A 18 -13.01 20.04 15.69
N TYR A 19 -12.21 19.93 16.76
CA TYR A 19 -11.42 18.73 17.03
C TYR A 19 -12.29 17.52 17.36
N LEU A 20 -13.37 17.71 18.14
CA LEU A 20 -14.33 16.64 18.42
C LEU A 20 -14.99 16.12 17.15
N ILE A 21 -15.39 17.01 16.22
CA ILE A 21 -15.96 16.63 14.92
C ILE A 21 -14.92 15.85 14.10
N PHE A 22 -13.67 16.32 14.02
CA PHE A 22 -12.58 15.61 13.34
C PHE A 22 -12.42 14.18 13.85
N PHE A 23 -12.33 14.00 15.18
CA PHE A 23 -12.16 12.68 15.78
C PHE A 23 -13.41 11.81 15.62
N LEU A 24 -14.62 12.38 15.70
CA LEU A 24 -15.87 11.65 15.53
C LEU A 24 -16.04 11.14 14.09
N ILE A 25 -15.72 11.97 13.10
CA ILE A 25 -15.73 11.56 11.68
C ILE A 25 -14.70 10.45 11.45
N THR A 26 -13.46 10.66 11.90
CA THR A 26 -12.40 9.65 11.75
C THR A 26 -12.79 8.33 12.42
N ALA A 27 -13.33 8.38 13.63
CA ALA A 27 -13.83 7.20 14.34
C ALA A 27 -14.99 6.53 13.60
N GLY A 28 -15.90 7.32 13.01
CA GLY A 28 -16.99 6.83 12.16
C GLY A 28 -16.46 6.03 10.96
N PHE A 29 -15.48 6.57 10.24
CA PHE A 29 -14.83 5.86 9.13
C PHE A 29 -14.08 4.60 9.59
N VAL A 30 -13.39 4.63 10.74
CA VAL A 30 -12.76 3.44 11.33
C VAL A 30 -13.80 2.36 11.64
N ILE A 31 -14.95 2.75 12.20
CA ILE A 31 -16.06 1.83 12.48
C ILE A 31 -16.61 1.26 11.18
N VAL A 32 -16.86 2.09 10.17
CA VAL A 32 -17.30 1.63 8.83
C VAL A 32 -16.28 0.67 8.23
N GLY A 33 -14.98 0.98 8.30
CA GLY A 33 -13.92 0.11 7.81
C GLY A 33 -13.88 -1.23 8.54
N LYS A 34 -14.03 -1.25 9.88
CA LYS A 34 -14.11 -2.49 10.67
C LYS A 34 -15.38 -3.29 10.39
N ILE A 35 -16.52 -2.62 10.19
CA ILE A 35 -17.77 -3.26 9.79
C ILE A 35 -17.60 -3.91 8.42
N LEU A 36 -17.04 -3.18 7.44
CA LEU A 36 -16.78 -3.72 6.10
C LEU A 36 -15.79 -4.89 6.12
N TYR A 37 -14.76 -4.83 6.96
CA TYR A 37 -13.84 -5.94 7.21
C TYR A 37 -14.59 -7.16 7.78
N TYR A 38 -15.25 -7.00 8.92
CA TYR A 38 -15.98 -8.11 9.57
C TYR A 38 -17.09 -8.68 8.69
N PHE A 39 -17.80 -7.81 7.97
CA PHE A 39 -18.86 -8.19 7.06
C PHE A 39 -18.32 -8.87 5.81
N SER A 40 -17.20 -8.41 5.24
CA SER A 40 -16.51 -9.11 4.16
C SER A 40 -16.16 -10.53 4.58
N LYS A 41 -15.47 -10.71 5.72
CA LYS A 41 -15.16 -12.05 6.24
C LYS A 41 -16.37 -12.93 6.53
N THR A 42 -17.47 -12.35 7.01
CA THR A 42 -18.66 -13.11 7.42
C THR A 42 -19.58 -13.43 6.24
N LEU A 43 -19.79 -12.48 5.35
CA LEU A 43 -20.68 -12.58 4.19
C LEU A 43 -20.01 -13.39 3.08
N LEU A 44 -18.73 -13.14 2.79
CA LEU A 44 -18.01 -13.86 1.73
C LEU A 44 -17.81 -15.32 2.10
N ARG A 45 -17.54 -15.67 3.37
CA ARG A 45 -17.54 -17.09 3.80
C ARG A 45 -18.90 -17.79 3.67
N ARG A 46 -20.02 -17.04 3.67
CA ARG A 46 -21.36 -17.60 3.43
C ARG A 46 -21.69 -17.72 1.94
N PHE A 47 -21.23 -16.79 1.10
CA PHE A 47 -21.43 -16.85 -0.36
C PHE A 47 -20.41 -17.73 -1.09
N ALA A 48 -19.17 -17.84 -0.60
CA ALA A 48 -18.13 -18.74 -1.11
C ALA A 48 -18.49 -20.22 -0.99
N LYS A 49 -19.44 -20.58 -0.12
CA LYS A 49 -20.04 -21.93 -0.12
C LYS A 49 -20.97 -22.18 -1.32
N LYS A 50 -21.38 -21.14 -2.04
CA LYS A 50 -22.28 -21.20 -3.22
C LYS A 50 -21.57 -20.93 -4.55
N THR A 51 -20.41 -20.26 -4.56
CA THR A 51 -19.60 -20.05 -5.78
C THR A 51 -18.47 -21.09 -5.88
N GLN A 52 -18.21 -21.61 -7.09
CA GLN A 52 -17.23 -22.68 -7.33
C GLN A 52 -15.78 -22.19 -7.55
N THR A 53 -15.50 -20.89 -7.41
CA THR A 53 -14.23 -20.28 -7.84
C THR A 53 -13.39 -19.78 -6.67
N LYS A 54 -12.26 -20.46 -6.40
CA LYS A 54 -11.24 -20.07 -5.39
C LYS A 54 -10.76 -18.62 -5.54
N PHE A 55 -10.84 -18.05 -6.73
CA PHE A 55 -10.34 -16.71 -7.04
C PHE A 55 -11.03 -15.59 -6.28
N ASP A 56 -12.32 -15.71 -5.99
CA ASP A 56 -13.08 -14.66 -5.30
C ASP A 56 -12.60 -14.50 -3.85
N ASP A 57 -12.35 -15.61 -3.15
CA ASP A 57 -11.83 -15.60 -1.77
C ASP A 57 -10.44 -14.96 -1.70
N ILE A 58 -9.60 -15.27 -2.69
CA ILE A 58 -8.23 -14.76 -2.81
C ILE A 58 -8.23 -13.24 -3.05
N LEU A 59 -9.05 -12.74 -3.97
CA LEU A 59 -9.16 -11.29 -4.21
C LEU A 59 -9.65 -10.53 -2.98
N VAL A 60 -10.56 -11.13 -2.23
CA VAL A 60 -11.10 -10.53 -1.00
C VAL A 60 -10.02 -10.43 0.06
N ASP A 61 -9.30 -11.52 0.34
CA ASP A 61 -8.24 -11.54 1.36
C ASP A 61 -7.05 -10.63 0.98
N MET A 62 -6.82 -10.39 -0.32
CA MET A 62 -5.84 -9.43 -0.81
C MET A 62 -6.24 -7.96 -0.58
N VAL A 63 -7.51 -7.62 -0.86
CA VAL A 63 -7.99 -6.24 -0.89
C VAL A 63 -8.49 -5.77 0.47
N GLU A 64 -8.94 -6.68 1.34
CA GLU A 64 -9.59 -6.36 2.61
C GLU A 64 -8.75 -5.47 3.54
N GLU A 65 -7.48 -5.82 3.79
CA GLU A 65 -6.61 -5.06 4.69
C GLU A 65 -6.18 -3.69 4.11
N PRO A 66 -5.72 -3.59 2.84
CA PRO A 66 -5.46 -2.30 2.20
C PRO A 66 -6.68 -1.39 2.16
N LEU A 67 -7.86 -1.95 1.87
CA LEU A 67 -9.12 -1.20 1.80
C LEU A 67 -9.49 -0.61 3.16
N LEU A 68 -9.27 -1.34 4.26
CA LEU A 68 -9.48 -0.80 5.61
C LEU A 68 -8.61 0.43 5.85
N ILE A 69 -7.31 0.35 5.52
CA ILE A 69 -6.39 1.47 5.67
C ILE A 69 -6.84 2.65 4.80
N PHE A 70 -7.27 2.39 3.55
CA PHE A 70 -7.79 3.42 2.65
C PHE A 70 -9.03 4.12 3.22
N ILE A 71 -9.96 3.37 3.82
CA ILE A 71 -11.16 3.94 4.46
C ILE A 71 -10.77 4.83 5.66
N VAL A 72 -9.77 4.43 6.45
CA VAL A 72 -9.26 5.26 7.56
C VAL A 72 -8.62 6.54 7.04
N ILE A 73 -7.84 6.46 5.96
CA ILE A 73 -7.24 7.64 5.30
C ILE A 73 -8.33 8.57 4.77
N LEU A 74 -9.41 8.04 4.18
CA LEU A 74 -10.56 8.85 3.77
C LEU A 74 -11.21 9.54 4.97
N GLY A 75 -11.35 8.85 6.10
CA GLY A 75 -11.86 9.44 7.34
C GLY A 75 -11.01 10.61 7.83
N LEU A 76 -9.69 10.43 7.82
CA LEU A 76 -8.73 11.50 8.12
C LEU A 76 -8.89 12.66 7.13
N ARG A 77 -8.99 12.38 5.83
CA ARG A 77 -9.10 13.41 4.79
C ARG A 77 -10.40 14.20 4.87
N VAL A 78 -11.52 13.54 5.15
CA VAL A 78 -12.83 14.18 5.33
C VAL A 78 -12.87 14.96 6.64
N GLY A 79 -12.39 14.35 7.73
CA GLY A 79 -12.31 15.01 9.04
C GLY A 79 -11.47 16.29 8.99
N TRP A 80 -10.38 16.27 8.23
CA TRP A 80 -9.51 17.44 8.05
C TRP A 80 -10.25 18.67 7.53
N GLY A 81 -11.29 18.50 6.72
CA GLY A 81 -12.09 19.62 6.18
C GLY A 81 -12.80 20.46 7.25
N PHE A 82 -12.88 19.97 8.50
CA PHE A 82 -13.47 20.68 9.63
C PHE A 82 -12.44 21.42 10.49
N LEU A 83 -11.15 21.28 10.19
CA LEU A 83 -10.06 21.99 10.85
C LEU A 83 -9.51 23.09 9.94
N SER A 84 -9.23 24.26 10.51
CA SER A 84 -8.67 25.40 9.81
C SER A 84 -7.49 25.98 10.57
N PHE A 85 -6.37 26.20 9.91
CA PHE A 85 -5.12 26.65 10.53
C PHE A 85 -4.56 27.93 9.88
N PRO A 86 -5.33 29.04 9.84
CA PRO A 86 -4.91 30.27 9.18
C PRO A 86 -3.60 30.85 9.73
N ASN A 87 -3.35 30.74 11.04
CA ASN A 87 -2.14 31.26 11.68
C ASN A 87 -1.00 30.22 11.77
N TYR A 88 -1.24 28.98 11.32
CA TYR A 88 -0.28 27.88 11.41
C TYR A 88 -0.13 27.13 10.07
N PRO A 89 0.44 27.78 9.03
CA PRO A 89 0.50 27.23 7.67
C PRO A 89 1.33 25.94 7.55
N LEU A 90 2.24 25.69 8.49
CA LEU A 90 3.03 24.46 8.52
C LEU A 90 2.18 23.22 8.82
N ILE A 91 1.11 23.37 9.60
CA ILE A 91 0.26 22.24 10.04
C ILE A 91 -0.41 21.56 8.83
N PRO A 92 -1.10 22.27 7.91
CA PRO A 92 -1.62 21.68 6.68
C PRO A 92 -0.56 21.04 5.78
N THR A 93 0.62 21.65 5.65
CA THR A 93 1.71 21.13 4.81
C THR A 93 2.21 19.78 5.34
N TYR A 94 2.58 19.70 6.63
CA TYR A 94 3.03 18.45 7.23
C TYR A 94 1.94 17.37 7.24
N TYR A 95 0.68 17.76 7.46
CA TYR A 95 -0.45 16.83 7.37
C TYR A 95 -0.56 16.22 5.96
N GLY A 96 -0.42 17.04 4.92
CA GLY A 96 -0.38 16.60 3.53
C GLY A 96 0.73 15.58 3.28
N HIS A 97 1.97 15.92 3.65
CA HIS A 97 3.11 15.03 3.45
C HIS A 97 3.00 13.71 4.22
N ILE A 98 2.49 13.74 5.46
CA ILE A 98 2.27 12.52 6.25
C ILE A 98 1.19 11.64 5.60
N LEU A 99 0.07 12.23 5.17
CA LEU A 99 -0.97 11.47 4.46
C LEU A 99 -0.44 10.88 3.15
N TYR A 100 0.32 11.65 2.37
CA TYR A 100 0.94 11.18 1.15
C TYR A 100 1.86 9.99 1.40
N MET A 101 2.72 10.07 2.43
CA MET A 101 3.60 8.98 2.83
C MET A 101 2.80 7.72 3.20
N ILE A 102 1.75 7.85 4.01
CA ILE A 102 0.91 6.72 4.43
C ILE A 102 0.21 6.09 3.21
N ILE A 103 -0.33 6.91 2.30
CA ILE A 103 -0.98 6.44 1.06
C ILE A 103 0.02 5.70 0.18
N THR A 104 1.19 6.29 -0.08
CA THR A 104 2.22 5.71 -0.95
C THR A 104 2.73 4.38 -0.41
N LEU A 105 2.98 4.29 0.91
CA LEU A 105 3.34 3.03 1.56
C LEU A 105 2.22 1.99 1.51
N ASN A 106 0.96 2.42 1.69
CA ASN A 106 -0.19 1.53 1.59
C ASN A 106 -0.35 0.96 0.18
N ILE A 107 -0.16 1.78 -0.86
CA ILE A 107 -0.18 1.35 -2.26
C ILE A 107 0.98 0.38 -2.55
N ALA A 108 2.20 0.70 -2.10
CA ALA A 108 3.36 -0.16 -2.28
C ALA A 108 3.16 -1.54 -1.62
N TRP A 109 2.65 -1.54 -0.39
CA TRP A 109 2.31 -2.76 0.33
C TRP A 109 1.19 -3.55 -0.35
N PHE A 110 0.15 -2.86 -0.85
CA PHE A 110 -0.92 -3.48 -1.62
C PHE A 110 -0.41 -4.17 -2.88
N ILE A 111 0.43 -3.50 -3.67
CA ILE A 111 1.02 -4.07 -4.88
C ILE A 111 1.87 -5.30 -4.54
N SER A 112 2.71 -5.23 -3.50
CA SER A 112 3.53 -6.38 -3.07
C SER A 112 2.65 -7.56 -2.68
N ARG A 113 1.60 -7.34 -1.86
CA ARG A 113 0.67 -8.38 -1.43
C ARG A 113 -0.13 -8.97 -2.59
N PHE A 114 -0.56 -8.11 -3.53
CA PHE A 114 -1.27 -8.53 -4.72
C PHE A 114 -0.42 -9.47 -5.58
N LEU A 115 0.85 -9.11 -5.80
CA LEU A 115 1.78 -9.94 -6.55
C LEU A 115 2.11 -11.26 -5.84
N ASP A 116 2.33 -11.22 -4.52
CA ASP A 116 2.56 -12.44 -3.73
C ASP A 116 1.38 -13.42 -3.87
N SER A 117 0.16 -12.90 -3.76
CA SER A 117 -1.04 -13.72 -3.85
C SER A 117 -1.34 -14.20 -5.28
N LEU A 118 -1.01 -13.42 -6.32
CA LEU A 118 -1.01 -13.91 -7.70
C LEU A 118 -0.03 -15.08 -7.86
N ILE A 119 1.17 -14.98 -7.30
CA ILE A 119 2.17 -16.05 -7.43
C ILE A 119 1.69 -17.31 -6.71
N GLU A 120 1.14 -17.19 -5.50
CA GLU A 120 0.68 -18.33 -4.72
C GLU A 120 -0.51 -19.05 -5.32
N ASN A 121 -1.45 -18.30 -5.89
CA ASN A 121 -2.73 -18.87 -6.28
C ASN A 121 -2.85 -19.16 -7.77
N TYR A 122 -2.04 -18.51 -8.62
CA TYR A 122 -2.05 -18.74 -10.06
C TYR A 122 -0.80 -19.46 -10.54
N LEU A 123 0.39 -19.01 -10.13
CA LEU A 123 1.64 -19.61 -10.62
C LEU A 123 1.87 -20.98 -9.97
N LEU A 124 1.88 -21.09 -8.64
CA LEU A 124 2.18 -22.36 -7.96
C LEU A 124 1.28 -23.54 -8.39
N PRO A 125 -0.05 -23.40 -8.54
CA PRO A 125 -0.88 -24.55 -8.92
C PRO A 125 -0.71 -24.99 -10.37
N ILE A 126 -0.27 -24.08 -11.26
CA ILE A 126 0.07 -24.41 -12.65
C ILE A 126 1.39 -25.15 -12.67
N THR A 127 2.37 -24.68 -11.90
CA THR A 127 3.72 -25.26 -11.92
C THR A 127 3.79 -26.58 -11.16
N GLN A 128 3.00 -26.81 -10.11
CA GLN A 128 2.88 -28.12 -9.43
C GLN A 128 2.36 -29.25 -10.33
N LYS A 129 1.69 -28.93 -11.45
CA LYS A 129 1.29 -29.93 -12.47
C LYS A 129 2.42 -30.32 -13.41
N THR A 130 3.53 -29.59 -13.37
CA THR A 130 4.77 -29.82 -14.12
C THR A 130 5.90 -30.21 -13.14
N LYS A 131 6.65 -31.27 -13.43
CA LYS A 131 7.76 -31.72 -12.55
C LYS A 131 9.01 -30.84 -12.75
N THR A 132 9.00 -29.61 -12.28
CA THR A 132 10.16 -28.72 -12.45
C THR A 132 10.65 -28.19 -11.10
N ASP A 133 11.92 -28.46 -10.77
CA ASP A 133 12.64 -27.92 -9.57
C ASP A 133 12.89 -26.40 -9.62
N LEU A 134 12.34 -25.71 -10.64
CA LEU A 134 12.47 -24.27 -10.86
C LEU A 134 11.77 -23.46 -9.76
N ASP A 135 10.74 -24.03 -9.14
CA ASP A 135 9.73 -23.28 -8.40
C ASP A 135 10.15 -22.89 -6.98
N ASP A 136 10.76 -23.82 -6.24
CA ASP A 136 11.03 -23.65 -4.80
C ASP A 136 12.14 -22.62 -4.52
N HIS A 137 13.01 -22.37 -5.50
CA HIS A 137 14.14 -21.44 -5.35
C HIS A 137 13.99 -20.14 -6.14
N LEU A 138 13.37 -20.16 -7.32
CA LEU A 138 13.27 -18.93 -8.14
C LEU A 138 12.08 -18.04 -7.74
N LEU A 139 10.95 -18.62 -7.33
CA LEU A 139 9.79 -17.83 -6.93
C LEU A 139 10.08 -16.92 -5.72
N PRO A 140 10.75 -17.38 -4.64
CA PRO A 140 11.13 -16.49 -3.54
C PRO A 140 12.07 -15.35 -3.98
N ILE A 141 12.99 -15.61 -4.91
CA ILE A 141 13.93 -14.60 -5.43
C ILE A 141 13.15 -13.55 -6.24
N ILE A 142 12.28 -13.96 -7.14
CA ILE A 142 11.46 -13.06 -7.96
C ILE A 142 10.57 -12.19 -7.06
N ARG A 143 9.90 -12.78 -6.06
CA ARG A 143 9.09 -12.04 -5.08
C ARG A 143 9.91 -10.97 -4.37
N LYS A 144 11.11 -11.34 -3.91
CA LYS A 144 11.99 -10.40 -3.21
C LYS A 144 12.42 -9.25 -4.12
N ILE A 145 12.80 -9.52 -5.37
CA ILE A 145 13.20 -8.51 -6.35
C ILE A 145 12.05 -7.53 -6.60
N ILE A 146 10.84 -8.03 -6.86
CA ILE A 146 9.70 -7.16 -7.14
C ILE A 146 9.37 -6.30 -5.91
N SER A 147 9.38 -6.89 -4.71
CA SER A 147 9.16 -6.15 -3.46
C SER A 147 10.18 -5.01 -3.30
N VAL A 148 11.47 -5.29 -3.55
CA VAL A 148 12.54 -4.26 -3.51
C VAL A 148 12.28 -3.14 -4.52
N ILE A 149 11.85 -3.46 -5.74
CA ILE A 149 11.53 -2.46 -6.76
C ILE A 149 10.33 -1.61 -6.33
N VAL A 150 9.24 -2.23 -5.88
CA VAL A 150 8.01 -1.54 -5.47
C VAL A 150 8.26 -0.59 -4.30
N PHE A 151 8.95 -1.06 -3.25
CA PHE A 151 9.29 -0.21 -2.11
C PHE A 151 10.37 0.84 -2.46
N GLY A 152 11.30 0.54 -3.38
CA GLY A 152 12.26 1.50 -3.88
C GLY A 152 11.60 2.67 -4.59
N ILE A 153 10.62 2.39 -5.46
CA ILE A 153 9.81 3.42 -6.13
C ILE A 153 9.03 4.23 -5.09
N ALA A 154 8.39 3.55 -4.13
CA ALA A 154 7.64 4.22 -3.07
C ALA A 154 8.49 5.21 -2.27
N ILE A 155 9.73 4.82 -1.91
CA ILE A 155 10.67 5.70 -1.21
C ILE A 155 11.03 6.91 -2.08
N ILE A 156 11.34 6.72 -3.35
CA ILE A 156 11.69 7.83 -4.26
C ILE A 156 10.52 8.81 -4.39
N THR A 157 9.31 8.29 -4.60
CA THR A 157 8.09 9.08 -4.70
C THR A 157 7.79 9.83 -3.40
N ILE A 158 8.05 9.23 -2.24
CA ILE A 158 7.96 9.93 -0.95
C ILE A 158 8.98 11.06 -0.88
N LEU A 159 10.24 10.81 -1.22
CA LEU A 159 11.28 11.84 -1.14
C LEU A 159 10.99 13.02 -2.09
N ASP A 160 10.43 12.75 -3.27
CA ASP A 160 9.96 13.78 -4.21
C ASP A 160 8.91 14.69 -3.57
N GLU A 161 7.93 14.11 -2.87
CA GLU A 161 6.90 14.85 -2.14
C GLU A 161 7.51 15.76 -1.03
N PHE A 162 8.63 15.36 -0.43
CA PHE A 162 9.38 16.20 0.53
C PHE A 162 10.27 17.26 -0.15
N GLY A 163 10.22 17.39 -1.47
CA GLY A 163 10.99 18.36 -2.26
C GLY A 163 12.45 17.96 -2.49
N ILE A 164 12.78 16.68 -2.30
CA ILE A 164 14.13 16.15 -2.58
C ILE A 164 14.23 15.83 -4.07
N GLU A 165 15.27 16.35 -4.72
CA GLU A 165 15.51 16.07 -6.14
C GLU A 165 15.71 14.57 -6.39
N ILE A 166 14.78 13.95 -7.12
CA ILE A 166 14.84 12.52 -7.47
C ILE A 166 15.73 12.22 -8.67
N GLY A 167 16.11 13.23 -9.45
CA GLY A 167 16.95 13.09 -10.65
C GLY A 167 18.24 12.29 -10.40
N PRO A 168 19.05 12.66 -9.38
CA PRO A 168 20.25 11.91 -9.01
C PRO A 168 19.96 10.46 -8.59
N MET A 169 18.85 10.20 -7.89
CA MET A 169 18.45 8.86 -7.47
C MET A 169 18.05 7.99 -8.67
N LEU A 170 17.25 8.54 -9.59
CA LEU A 170 16.87 7.86 -10.83
C LEU A 170 18.07 7.60 -11.74
N ALA A 171 18.99 8.56 -11.86
CA ALA A 171 20.24 8.38 -12.59
C ALA A 171 21.11 7.27 -11.96
N GLY A 172 21.24 7.27 -10.63
CA GLY A 172 21.93 6.23 -9.88
C GLY A 172 21.32 4.84 -10.05
N LEU A 173 19.99 4.73 -9.99
CA LEU A 173 19.27 3.49 -10.28
C LEU A 173 19.43 3.04 -11.74
N GLY A 174 19.46 3.98 -12.69
CA GLY A 174 19.70 3.69 -14.10
C GLY A 174 21.10 3.11 -14.33
N ILE A 175 22.14 3.76 -13.82
CA ILE A 175 23.53 3.28 -13.92
C ILE A 175 23.71 1.98 -13.13
N GLY A 176 23.15 1.88 -11.93
CA GLY A 176 23.18 0.67 -11.11
C GLY A 176 22.46 -0.51 -11.77
N GLY A 177 21.31 -0.25 -12.41
CA GLY A 177 20.57 -1.24 -13.19
C GLY A 177 21.33 -1.70 -14.42
N LEU A 178 22.01 -0.79 -15.12
CA LEU A 178 22.92 -1.14 -16.23
C LEU A 178 24.08 -2.00 -15.73
N ALA A 179 24.72 -1.63 -14.62
CA ALA A 179 25.80 -2.42 -14.02
C ALA A 179 25.31 -3.83 -13.61
N PHE A 180 24.13 -3.93 -12.99
CA PHE A 180 23.52 -5.22 -12.63
C PHE A 180 23.19 -6.06 -13.87
N ALA A 181 22.64 -5.45 -14.93
CA ALA A 181 22.33 -6.14 -16.18
C ALA A 181 23.61 -6.65 -16.88
N LEU A 182 24.68 -5.86 -16.89
CA LEU A 182 25.98 -6.29 -17.41
C LEU A 182 26.58 -7.42 -16.59
N ALA A 183 26.51 -7.35 -15.26
CA ALA A 183 26.96 -8.42 -14.37
C ALA A 183 26.14 -9.72 -14.52
N SER A 184 24.85 -9.59 -14.83
CA SER A 184 23.94 -10.73 -15.01
C SER A 184 23.93 -11.29 -16.44
N LYS A 185 24.68 -10.67 -17.37
CA LYS A 185 24.66 -11.02 -18.80
C LYS A 185 25.00 -12.48 -19.05
N ASP A 186 26.06 -12.99 -18.42
CA ASP A 186 26.51 -14.37 -18.64
C ASP A 186 25.53 -15.38 -18.06
N LEU A 187 24.91 -15.08 -16.91
CA LEU A 187 23.85 -15.91 -16.32
C LEU A 187 22.66 -16.03 -17.27
N ILE A 188 22.18 -14.90 -17.81
CA ILE A 188 21.05 -14.86 -18.74
C ILE A 188 21.40 -15.59 -20.05
N SER A 189 22.61 -15.37 -20.58
CA SER A 189 23.08 -16.02 -21.81
C SER A 189 23.12 -17.55 -21.67
N ASN A 190 23.59 -18.05 -20.53
CA ASN A 190 23.66 -19.49 -20.26
C ASN A 190 22.27 -20.12 -20.10
N LEU A 191 21.30 -19.39 -19.51
CA LEU A 191 19.92 -19.84 -19.39
C LEU A 191 19.25 -20.02 -20.77
N PHE A 192 19.37 -19.04 -21.68
CA PHE A 192 18.79 -19.13 -23.03
C PHE A 192 19.53 -20.08 -23.97
N GLY A 193 20.84 -20.23 -23.79
CA GLY A 193 21.64 -21.22 -24.54
C GLY A 193 21.17 -22.65 -24.27
N SER A 194 20.83 -22.98 -23.02
CA SER A 194 20.29 -24.29 -22.63
C SER A 194 18.96 -24.63 -23.32
N THR A 195 18.04 -23.66 -23.42
CA THR A 195 16.72 -23.88 -24.03
C THR A 195 16.73 -23.92 -25.55
N THR A 196 17.78 -23.43 -26.21
CA THR A 196 17.91 -23.42 -27.68
C THR A 196 18.52 -24.71 -28.21
N VAL A 197 19.21 -25.47 -27.36
CA VAL A 197 19.89 -26.73 -27.71
C VAL A 197 19.00 -27.96 -27.45
N LEU A 198 17.87 -27.79 -26.76
CA LEU A 198 16.78 -28.78 -26.60
C LEU A 198 15.73 -28.63 -27.72
#